data_AF-A0A2E1B2L9-F1
#
_entry.id   AF-A0A2E1B2L9-F1
#
_cell.length_a   1.000
_cell.length_b   1.000
_cell.length_c   1.000
_cell.angle_alpha   90.00
_cell.angle_beta   90.00
_cell.angle_gamma   90.00
#
_symmetry.space_group_name_H-M   'P 1'
#
loop_
_entity.id
_entity.type
_entity.pdbx_description
1 polymer ?
#
loop_
_entity_poly.entity_id
_entity_poly.type
_entity_poly.pdbx_seq_one_letter_code
_entity_poly.pdbx_strand_id
1 'polypeptide(L)' 'MSIWHLVVLALLAVGYIWPVTIILKRMGYSPWWALLSVITPLNMIGLWVLARARWPRVEEKL' A
#
# COMPACT_ATOMS: atom_id res chain seq x y z
N MET A 1 24.69 11.61 -8.40
CA MET A 1 23.59 10.64 -8.53
C MET A 1 23.15 10.57 -9.98
N SER A 2 23.57 9.55 -10.74
CA SER A 2 23.18 9.42 -12.15
C SER A 2 21.67 9.26 -12.29
N ILE A 3 21.10 9.83 -13.35
CA ILE A 3 19.67 9.77 -13.70
C ILE A 3 19.13 8.33 -13.66
N TRP A 4 19.97 7.35 -13.99
CA TRP A 4 19.65 5.92 -13.86
C TRP A 4 19.12 5.51 -12.47
N HIS A 5 19.73 6.04 -11.40
CA HIS A 5 19.30 5.73 -10.03
C HIS A 5 17.90 6.27 -9.74
N LEU A 6 17.55 7.43 -10.31
CA LEU A 6 16.20 8.00 -10.17
C LEU A 6 15.16 7.14 -10.87
N VAL A 7 15.48 6.61 -12.06
CA VAL A 7 14.58 5.71 -12.81
C VAL A 7 14.38 4.40 -12.06
N VAL A 8 15.45 3.81 -11.53
CA VAL A 8 15.36 2.56 -10.73
C VAL A 8 14.57 2.78 -9.45
N LEU A 9 14.79 3.89 -8.74
CA LEU A 9 14.02 4.26 -7.55
C LEU A 9 12.53 4.48 -7.87
N ALA A 10 12.22 5.14 -8.98
CA ALA A 10 10.84 5.34 -9.41
C ALA A 10 10.14 4.02 -9.75
N LEU A 11 10.82 3.10 -10.44
CA LEU A 11 10.29 1.77 -10.73
C LEU A 11 10.02 0.95 -9.46
N LEU A 12 10.95 0.97 -8.50
CA LEU A 12 10.77 0.30 -7.21
C LEU A 12 9.61 0.92 -6.41
N ALA A 13 9.50 2.25 -6.39
CA ALA A 13 8.41 2.94 -5.72
C ALA A 13 7.05 2.57 -6.34
N VAL A 14 6.94 2.58 -7.67
CA VAL A 14 5.70 2.18 -8.37
C VAL A 14 5.38 0.70 -8.11
N GLY A 15 6.38 -0.18 -8.19
CA GLY A 15 6.22 -1.61 -7.91
C GLY A 15 5.77 -1.91 -6.48
N TYR A 16 6.09 -1.05 -5.52
CA TYR A 16 5.63 -1.15 -4.13
C TYR A 16 4.25 -0.50 -3.91
N ILE A 17 4.02 0.70 -4.46
CA ILE A 17 2.75 1.43 -4.30
C ILE A 17 1.61 0.67 -4.98
N TRP A 18 1.86 0.04 -6.12
CA TRP A 18 0.85 -0.68 -6.90
C TRP A 18 0.10 -1.76 -6.09
N PRO A 19 0.76 -2.78 -5.49
CA PRO A 19 0.06 -3.77 -4.68
C PRO A 19 -0.63 -3.16 -3.46
N VAL A 20 -0.04 -2.12 -2.85
CA VAL A 20 -0.64 -1.42 -1.70
C VAL A 20 -1.95 -0.74 -2.10
N THR A 21 -2.01 -0.08 -3.27
CA THR A 21 -3.27 0.51 -3.78
C THR A 21 -4.35 -0.54 -4.02
N ILE A 22 -3.98 -1.73 -4.50
CA ILE A 22 -4.92 -2.84 -4.74
C ILE A 22 -5.49 -3.36 -3.43
N ILE A 23 -4.63 -3.54 -2.41
CA ILE A 23 -5.04 -3.97 -1.07
C ILE A 23 -5.99 -2.93 -0.46
N LEU A 24 -5.61 -1.65 -0.49
CA LEU A 24 -6.44 -0.55 0.01
C LEU A 24 -7.80 -0.48 -0.69
N LYS A 25 -7.82 -0.57 -2.03
CA LYS A 25 -9.07 -0.61 -2.81
C LYS A 25 -9.95 -1.79 -2.41
N ARG A 26 -9.37 -2.99 -2.25
CA ARG A 26 -10.11 -4.18 -1.81
C ARG A 26 -10.70 -4.04 -0.42
N MET A 27 -10.05 -3.26 0.44
CA MET A 27 -10.51 -2.96 1.79
C MET A 27 -11.50 -1.78 1.85
N GLY A 28 -11.84 -1.16 0.71
CA GLY A 28 -12.73 0.00 0.63
C GLY A 28 -12.07 1.33 0.99
N TYR A 29 -10.74 1.35 1.19
CA TYR A 29 -9.99 2.57 1.48
C TYR A 29 -9.58 3.31 0.20
N SER A 30 -9.41 4.62 0.32
CA SER A 30 -8.95 5.48 -0.77
C SER A 30 -7.53 5.08 -1.20
N PRO A 31 -7.24 4.87 -2.50
CA PRO A 31 -5.92 4.50 -3.00
C PRO A 31 -4.82 5.55 -2.71
N TRP A 32 -5.20 6.78 -2.35
CA TRP A 32 -4.29 7.82 -1.86
C TRP A 32 -3.53 7.42 -0.59
N TRP A 33 -4.04 6.46 0.19
CA TRP A 33 -3.34 5.90 1.34
C TRP A 33 -2.06 5.14 0.96
N ALA A 34 -1.94 4.64 -0.28
CA ALA A 34 -0.73 3.97 -0.73
C ALA A 34 0.44 4.94 -0.87
N LEU A 35 0.17 6.18 -1.32
CA LEU A 35 1.17 7.22 -1.44
C LEU A 35 1.74 7.61 -0.06
N LEU A 36 0.87 7.63 0.95
CA LEU A 36 1.26 7.88 2.33
C LEU A 36 2.18 6.77 2.86
N SER A 37 1.91 5.50 2.55
CA SER A 37 2.68 4.35 3.06
C SER A 37 4.19 4.36 2.71
N VAL A 38 4.59 5.12 1.69
CA VAL A 38 5.98 5.25 1.22
C VAL A 38 6.85 6.08 2.17
N ILE A 39 6.23 6.92 3.00
CA ILE A 39 6.93 7.77 3.97
C ILE A 39 7.05 6.97 5.26
N THR A 40 8.20 6.36 5.54
CA THR A 40 8.52 5.42 6.65
C THR A 40 7.64 5.44 7.93
N PRO A 41 7.29 6.57 8.57
CA PRO A 41 6.33 6.59 9.70
C PRO A 41 4.90 6.12 9.36
N LEU A 42 4.44 6.36 8.12
CA LEU A 42 3.11 5.98 7.65
C LEU A 42 2.99 4.48 7.35
N ASN A 43 4.08 3.73 7.28
CA ASN A 43 4.02 2.26 7.23
C ASN A 43 3.45 1.70 8.55
N MET A 44 3.88 2.25 9.69
CA MET A 44 3.34 1.91 11.01
C MET A 44 1.83 2.24 11.10
N ILE A 45 1.42 3.37 10.56
CA ILE A 45 0.01 3.77 10.47
C ILE A 45 -0.76 2.83 9.51
N GLY A 46 -0.15 2.43 8.39
CA GLY A 46 -0.71 1.48 7.43
C GLY A 46 -1.00 0.12 8.06
N LEU A 47 -0.05 -0.44 8.81
CA LEU A 47 -0.25 -1.68 9.57
C LEU A 47 -1.32 -1.52 10.66
N TRP A 48 -1.36 -0.37 11.34
CA TRP A 48 -2.36 -0.08 12.37
C TRP A 48 -3.77 0.07 11.80
N VAL A 49 -3.90 0.73 10.65
CA VAL A 49 -5.15 0.81 9.89
C VAL A 49 -5.55 -0.57 9.39
N LEU A 50 -4.61 -1.37 8.85
CA LEU A 50 -4.87 -2.74 8.41
C LEU A 50 -5.36 -3.65 9.56
N ALA A 51 -4.79 -3.48 10.75
CA ALA A 51 -5.18 -4.19 11.96
C ALA A 51 -6.56 -3.75 12.47
N ARG A 52 -6.93 -2.47 12.31
CA ARG A 52 -8.27 -1.96 12.67
C ARG A 52 -9.31 -2.14 11.57
N ALA A 53 -8.88 -2.32 10.33
CA ALA A 53 -9.76 -2.47 9.20
C ALA A 53 -10.54 -3.77 9.33
N ARG A 54 -11.82 -3.71 8.98
CA ARG A 54 -12.68 -4.89 8.98
C ARG A 54 -12.23 -5.80 7.84
N TRP A 55 -11.63 -6.93 8.19
CA TRP A 55 -11.22 -7.91 7.19
C TRP A 55 -12.49 -8.36 6.44
N PRO A 56 -12.51 -8.31 5.10
CA PRO A 56 -13.61 -8.90 4.35
C PRO A 56 -13.66 -10.36 4.76
N ARG A 57 -14.80 -10.75 5.36
CA ARG A 57 -15.04 -12.09 5.88
C ARG A 57 -14.53 -13.08 4.86
N VAL A 58 -13.69 -14.01 5.31
CA VAL A 58 -13.45 -15.25 4.57
C VAL A 58 -14.84 -15.75 4.22
N GLU A 59 -15.18 -15.78 2.93
CA GLU A 59 -16.38 -16.43 2.46
C GLU A 59 -16.23 -17.88 2.91
N GLU A 60 -16.85 -18.18 4.04
CA GLU A 60 -17.13 -19.51 4.53
C GLU A 60 -18.06 -20.13 3.49
N LYS A 61 -17.46 -20.61 2.41
CA LYS A 61 -18.13 -21.49 1.47
C LYS A 61 -18.38 -22.78 2.23
N LEU A 62 -19.60 -22.86 2.78
CA LEU A 62 -20.30 -24.08 3.15
C LEU A 62 -20.06 -25.20 2.12
#